data_AF-K9VSY6-F1
#
_entry.id   AF-K9VSY6-F1
#
_cell.length_a   1.000
_cell.length_b   1.000
_cell.length_c   1.000
_cell.angle_alpha   90.00
_cell.angle_beta   90.00
_cell.angle_gamma   90.00
#
_symmetry.space_group_name_H-M   'P 1'
#
loop_
_entity.id
_entity.type
_entity.pdbx_description
1 polymer ?
#
loop_
_entity_poly.entity_id
_entity_poly.type
_entity_poly.pdbx_seq_one_letter_code
_entity_poly.pdbx_strand_id
1 'polypeptide(L)' 'MTKREKLWQKAKDSPENLTFDELETLLSQNGWEFSRQRGSHRLWYSPKGNPLPIQPRKDGKAKLYQIQQFFEYQEGEEE' A
#
# COMPACT_ATOMS: atom_id res chain seq x y z
N MET A 1 18.12 -6.31 -8.98
CA MET A 1 16.85 -5.79 -8.48
C MET A 1 16.74 -4.29 -8.69
N THR A 2 15.69 -3.86 -9.39
CA THR A 2 15.26 -2.47 -9.55
C THR A 2 14.75 -1.89 -8.22
N LYS A 3 14.55 -0.56 -8.15
CA LYS A 3 13.95 0.08 -6.96
C LYS A 3 12.55 -0.48 -6.66
N ARG A 4 11.75 -0.72 -7.70
CA ARG A 4 10.42 -1.35 -7.60
C ARG A 4 10.51 -2.74 -7.00
N GLU A 5 11.38 -3.59 -7.53
CA GLU A 5 11.55 -4.97 -7.03
C GLU A 5 12.02 -5.01 -5.58
N LYS A 6 12.96 -4.13 -5.19
CA LYS A 6 13.41 -4.03 -3.79
C LYS A 6 12.30 -3.62 -2.84
N LEU A 7 11.48 -2.66 -3.25
CA LEU A 7 10.36 -2.18 -2.44
C LEU A 7 9.27 -3.26 -2.29
N TRP A 8 8.94 -3.94 -3.38
CA TRP A 8 8.03 -5.09 -3.36
C TRP A 8 8.54 -6.21 -2.44
N GLN A 9 9.82 -6.57 -2.55
CA GLN A 9 10.44 -7.58 -1.69
C GLN A 9 10.40 -7.17 -0.22
N LYS A 10 10.73 -5.91 0.09
CA LYS A 10 10.63 -5.38 1.46
C LYS A 10 9.21 -5.50 2.03
N ALA A 11 8.19 -5.19 1.22
CA ALA A 11 6.80 -5.30 1.66
C ALA A 11 6.35 -6.74 1.89
N LYS A 12 6.93 -7.73 1.19
CA LYS A 12 6.67 -9.16 1.44
C LYS A 12 7.43 -9.69 2.66
N ASP A 13 8.72 -9.39 2.76
CA ASP A 13 9.61 -10.02 3.76
C ASP A 13 9.58 -9.32 5.11
N SER A 14 9.30 -8.02 5.15
CA SER A 14 9.34 -7.21 6.36
C SER A 14 8.27 -6.11 6.35
N PRO A 15 6.98 -6.46 6.18
CA PRO A 15 5.88 -5.50 6.08
C PRO A 15 5.80 -4.57 7.30
N GLU A 16 6.16 -5.02 8.50
CA GLU A 16 6.18 -4.21 9.72
C GLU A 16 7.23 -3.06 9.70
N ASN A 17 8.15 -3.07 8.73
CA ASN A 17 9.17 -2.05 8.52
C ASN A 17 8.90 -1.15 7.31
N LEU A 18 7.76 -1.34 6.64
CA LEU A 18 7.36 -0.49 5.54
C LEU A 18 6.91 0.88 6.06
N THR A 19 7.50 1.94 5.51
CA THR A 19 7.06 3.30 5.79
C THR A 19 5.73 3.58 5.12
N PHE A 20 5.04 4.63 5.57
CA PHE A 20 3.77 5.01 4.98
C PHE A 20 3.91 5.47 3.52
N ASP A 21 4.93 6.26 3.22
CA ASP A 21 5.22 6.74 1.86
C ASP A 21 5.64 5.60 0.92
N GLU A 22 6.30 4.57 1.46
CA GLU A 22 6.60 3.34 0.72
C GLU A 22 5.34 2.55 0.37
N LEU A 23 4.33 2.50 1.25
CA LEU A 23 3.03 1.91 0.92
C LEU A 23 2.32 2.70 -0.19
N GLU A 24 2.34 4.04 -0.15
CA GLU A 24 1.78 4.86 -1.24
C GLU A 24 2.52 4.66 -2.56
N THR A 25 3.85 4.53 -2.50
CA THR A 25 4.66 4.22 -3.66
C THR A 25 4.28 2.87 -4.25
N LEU A 26 4.05 1.84 -3.42
CA LEU A 26 3.57 0.53 -3.88
C LEU A 26 2.19 0.62 -4.53
N LEU A 27 1.25 1.34 -3.91
CA LEU A 27 -0.10 1.52 -4.45
C LEU A 27 -0.03 2.16 -5.85
N SER A 28 0.64 3.31 -5.98
CA SER A 28 0.81 3.99 -7.27
C SER A 28 1.51 3.11 -8.31
N GLN A 29 2.54 2.35 -7.91
CA GLN A 29 3.24 1.44 -8.80
C GLN A 29 2.37 0.29 -9.30
N ASN A 30 1.37 -0.15 -8.53
CA ASN A 30 0.46 -1.23 -8.91
C ASN A 30 -0.88 -0.73 -9.44
N GLY A 31 -0.92 0.51 -9.96
CA GLY A 31 -2.09 1.04 -10.66
C GLY A 31 -3.24 1.45 -9.76
N TRP A 32 -3.02 1.53 -8.45
CA TRP A 32 -4.02 2.08 -7.55
C TRP A 32 -4.15 3.59 -7.73
N GLU A 33 -5.38 4.08 -7.63
CA GLU A 33 -5.71 5.49 -7.81
C GLU A 33 -5.93 6.17 -6.46
N PHE A 34 -5.21 7.26 -6.22
CA PHE A 34 -5.45 8.11 -5.06
C PHE A 34 -6.74 8.91 -5.28
N SER A 35 -7.68 8.81 -4.34
CA SER A 35 -8.99 9.49 -4.44
C SER A 35 -9.05 10.76 -3.61
N ARG A 36 -8.76 10.68 -2.31
CA ARG A 36 -8.89 11.84 -1.40
C ARG A 36 -8.07 11.68 -0.13
N GLN A 37 -7.83 12.81 0.53
CA GLN A 37 -7.20 12.88 1.84
C GLN A 37 -8.03 13.72 2.82
N ARG A 38 -8.08 13.27 4.08
CA ARG A 38 -8.60 14.05 5.22
C ARG A 38 -7.67 13.90 6.40
N GLY A 39 -6.99 14.97 6.77
CA GLY A 39 -5.89 14.89 7.76
C GLY A 39 -4.81 13.94 7.25
N SER A 40 -4.43 12.95 8.06
CA SER A 40 -3.44 11.93 7.69
C SER A 40 -4.04 10.70 6.99
N HIS A 41 -5.37 10.61 6.88
CA HIS A 41 -6.02 9.49 6.20
C HIS A 41 -6.03 9.74 4.69
N ARG A 42 -5.63 8.72 3.92
CA ARG A 42 -5.73 8.69 2.46
C ARG A 42 -6.68 7.58 2.05
N LEU A 43 -7.46 7.80 1.00
CA LEU A 43 -8.30 6.80 0.37
C LEU A 43 -7.75 6.50 -1.02
N TRP A 44 -7.42 5.24 -1.26
CA TRP A 44 -6.98 4.72 -2.54
C TRP A 44 -8.00 3.73 -3.10
N TYR A 45 -8.03 3.55 -4.41
CA TYR A 45 -8.86 2.56 -5.09
C TYR A 45 -7.99 1.63 -5.92
N SER A 46 -8.29 0.35 -5.88
CA SER A 46 -7.63 -0.65 -6.69
C SER A 46 -8.08 -0.53 -8.16
N PRO A 47 -7.34 -1.10 -9.13
CA PRO A 47 -7.78 -1.16 -10.52
C PRO A 47 -9.19 -1.75 -10.72
N LYS A 48 -9.62 -2.68 -9.86
CA LYS A 48 -10.99 -3.25 -9.84
C LYS A 48 -12.01 -2.39 -9.05
N GLY A 49 -11.61 -1.22 -8.54
CA GLY A 49 -12.49 -0.29 -7.82
C GLY A 49 -12.67 -0.57 -6.33
N ASN A 50 -11.84 -1.44 -5.73
CA ASN A 50 -11.92 -1.74 -4.30
C ASN A 50 -11.25 -0.63 -3.48
N PRO A 51 -11.90 -0.08 -2.44
CA PRO A 51 -11.33 0.99 -1.63
C PRO A 51 -10.33 0.46 -0.58
N LEU A 52 -9.18 1.12 -0.46
CA LEU A 52 -8.21 0.91 0.62
C LEU A 52 -7.96 2.23 1.37
N PRO A 53 -8.60 2.42 2.53
CA PRO A 53 -8.29 3.55 3.42
C PRO A 53 -7.00 3.28 4.20
N ILE A 54 -5.99 4.14 3.99
CA ILE A 54 -4.68 4.04 4.65
C ILE A 54 -4.43 5.24 5.59
N GLN A 55 -3.60 5.03 6.61
CA GLN A 55 -3.15 6.12 7.50
C GLN A 55 -1.80 5.74 8.15
N PRO A 56 -0.95 6.72 8.47
CA PRO A 56 0.34 6.42 9.10
C PRO A 56 0.15 6.03 10.56
N ARG A 57 1.09 5.24 11.07
CA ARG A 57 1.36 5.09 12.50
C ARG A 57 2.07 6.35 13.03
N LYS A 58 2.14 6.47 14.37
CA LYS A 58 2.85 7.58 15.03
C LYS A 58 4.35 7.66 14.68
N ASP A 59 4.95 6.52 14.31
CA ASP A 59 6.36 6.38 13.90
C ASP A 59 6.57 6.56 12.38
N GLY A 60 5.55 7.01 11.64
CA GLY A 60 5.62 7.20 10.19
C GLY A 60 5.54 5.91 9.37
N LYS A 61 5.42 4.74 10.03
CA LYS A 61 5.26 3.46 9.34
C LYS A 61 3.82 3.23 8.87
N ALA A 62 3.67 2.41 7.84
CA ALA A 62 2.36 1.89 7.48
C ALA A 62 1.85 0.93 8.57
N LYS A 63 0.53 0.82 8.71
CA LYS A 63 -0.03 -0.22 9.59
C LYS A 63 0.07 -1.57 8.89
N LEU A 64 0.52 -2.60 9.59
CA LEU A 64 0.73 -3.94 9.04
C LEU A 64 -0.50 -4.47 8.28
N TYR A 65 -1.69 -4.32 8.88
CA TYR A 65 -2.92 -4.80 8.24
C TYR A 65 -3.25 -4.08 6.93
N GLN A 66 -2.80 -2.84 6.71
CA GLN A 66 -3.05 -2.10 5.47
C GLN A 66 -2.18 -2.65 4.33
N ILE A 67 -0.98 -3.13 4.67
CA ILE A 67 -0.08 -3.80 3.74
C ILE A 67 -0.63 -5.19 3.39
N GLN A 68 -1.15 -5.92 4.38
CA GLN A 68 -1.79 -7.21 4.18
C GLN A 68 -3.03 -7.09 3.28
N GLN A 69 -3.92 -6.14 3.56
CA GLN A 69 -5.08 -5.86 2.70
C GLN A 69 -4.67 -5.51 1.26
N PHE A 70 -3.61 -4.71 1.07
CA PHE A 70 -3.09 -4.46 -0.25
C PHE A 70 -2.73 -5.75 -0.99
N PHE A 71 -1.99 -6.68 -0.35
CA PHE A 71 -1.65 -7.96 -0.97
C PHE A 71 -2.86 -8.86 -1.23
N GLU A 72 -3.82 -8.93 -0.31
CA GLU A 72 -5.08 -9.67 -0.51
C GLU A 72 -5.82 -9.18 -1.76
N TYR A 73 -5.87 -7.86 -1.98
CA TYR A 73 -6.46 -7.31 -3.19
C TYR A 73 -5.65 -7.62 -4.45
N GLN A 74 -4.31 -7.63 -4.39
CA GLN A 74 -3.48 -7.99 -5.53
C GLN A 74 -3.66 -9.47 -5.92
N GLU A 75 -3.73 -10.38 -4.94
CA GLU A 75 -3.98 -11.80 -5.18
C GLU A 75 -5.36 -12.05 -5.79
N GLY A 76 -6.41 -11.37 -5.30
CA GLY A 76 -7.74 -11.40 -5.91
C GLY A 76 -7.87 -10.63 -7.23
N GLU A 77 -6.86 -9.85 -7.61
CA GLU A 77 -6.82 -9.14 -8.89
C GLU A 77 -6.28 -10.00 -10.05
N GLU A 78 -5.49 -11.03 -9.76
CA GLU A 78 -4.86 -11.93 -10.74
C GLU A 78 -5.81 -13.00 -11.33
N GLU A 79 -7.02 -13.15 -10.79
CA GLU A 79 -8.15 -13.94 -11.36
C GLU A 79 -9.02 -13.10 -12.32
#